data_AF-A0A5B0N329-F1
#
_entry.id   AF-A0A5B0N329-F1
#
_cell.length_a   1.000
_cell.length_b   1.000
_cell.length_c   1.000
_cell.angle_alpha   90.00
_cell.angle_beta   90.00
_cell.angle_gamma   90.00
#
_symmetry.space_group_name_H-M   'P 1'
#
loop_
_entity.id
_entity.type
_entity.pdbx_description
1 polymer ?
#
loop_
_entity_poly.entity_id
_entity_poly.type
_entity_poly.pdbx_seq_one_letter_code
_entity_poly.pdbx_strand_id
1 'polypeptide(L)'
;MSEETKNAAWSAPLGVLTSIIVSAIFGFGIILAFLFSMQDFEETLSAPQPVFKILVDVFGPVGAQIAMSLIILCVWHCGLFSVTSNSRMMYAFARDGGLPRKIFGVVDRRFDCPINTVWLSVVLAFLLALPSLGSSVAFTAATSIATIGL
;
A
#
# COMPACT_ATOMS: atom_id res chain seq x y z
N MET A 1 -16.82 1.84 6.49
CA MET A 1 -16.08 2.14 7.72
C MET A 1 -16.85 3.07 8.65
N SER A 2 -17.41 4.19 8.18
CA SER A 2 -18.17 5.11 9.03
C SER A 2 -19.37 4.47 9.76
N GLU A 3 -20.00 3.44 9.20
CA GLU A 3 -21.13 2.72 9.80
C GLU A 3 -20.73 1.90 11.06
N GLU A 4 -19.45 1.52 11.18
CA GLU A 4 -18.91 0.77 12.33
C GLU A 4 -18.13 1.68 13.31
N THR A 5 -17.96 2.97 12.97
CA THR A 5 -17.18 3.90 13.79
C THR A 5 -18.09 4.69 14.72
N LYS A 6 -17.87 4.58 16.03
CA LYS A 6 -18.60 5.40 17.02
C LYS A 6 -18.26 6.88 16.78
N ASN A 7 -19.27 7.74 16.62
CA ASN A 7 -19.11 9.17 16.29
C ASN A 7 -18.35 9.45 14.97
N ALA A 8 -18.68 8.73 13.90
CA ALA A 8 -18.01 8.84 12.60
C ALA A 8 -17.87 10.27 12.04
N ALA A 9 -18.81 11.18 12.32
CA ALA A 9 -18.73 12.57 11.87
C ALA A 9 -17.49 13.33 12.39
N TRP A 10 -16.97 12.97 13.57
CA TRP A 10 -15.77 13.56 14.15
C TRP A 10 -14.58 12.61 14.13
N SER A 11 -14.81 11.32 14.40
CA SER A 11 -13.74 10.33 14.48
C SER A 11 -13.12 9.99 13.13
N ALA A 12 -13.89 10.01 12.03
CA ALA A 12 -13.34 9.79 10.70
C ALA A 12 -12.38 10.91 10.25
N PRO A 13 -12.76 12.21 10.28
CA PRO A 13 -11.83 13.27 9.87
C PRO A 13 -10.64 13.39 10.82
N LEU A 14 -10.83 13.21 12.14
CA LEU A 14 -9.73 13.24 13.10
C LEU A 14 -8.77 12.05 12.89
N GLY A 15 -9.30 10.87 12.57
CA GLY A 15 -8.51 9.69 12.23
C GLY A 15 -7.63 9.91 11.00
N VAL A 16 -8.16 10.52 9.95
CA VAL A 16 -7.40 10.86 8.74
C VAL A 16 -6.33 11.92 9.04
N LEU A 17 -6.67 12.97 9.79
CA LEU A 17 -5.70 14.01 10.11
C LEU A 17 -4.55 13.49 10.98
N THR A 18 -4.86 12.68 12.00
CA THR A 18 -3.86 12.09 12.88
C THR A 18 -2.98 11.09 12.15
N SER A 19 -3.52 10.28 11.23
CA SER A 19 -2.71 9.36 10.42
C SER A 19 -1.74 10.11 9.51
N ILE A 20 -2.17 11.21 8.88
CA ILE A 20 -1.31 12.06 8.04
C ILE A 20 -0.17 12.66 8.87
N ILE A 21 -0.47 13.26 10.03
CA ILE A 21 0.55 13.90 10.89
C ILE A 21 1.57 12.86 11.37
N VAL A 22 1.10 11.72 11.86
CA VAL A 22 1.99 10.65 12.33
C VAL A 22 2.83 10.11 11.18
N SER A 23 2.23 9.86 10.01
CA SER A 23 2.95 9.41 8.82
C SER A 23 4.02 10.42 8.37
N ALA A 24 3.70 11.71 8.39
CA ALA A 24 4.64 12.77 8.04
C ALA A 24 5.84 12.82 8.99
N ILE A 25 5.62 12.73 10.31
CA ILE A 25 6.70 12.74 11.30
C ILE A 25 7.60 11.51 11.16
N PHE A 26 7.02 10.32 11.05
CA PHE A 26 7.78 9.08 10.89
C PHE A 26 8.51 9.02 9.54
N GLY A 27 7.83 9.39 8.44
CA GLY A 27 8.42 9.44 7.12
C GLY A 27 9.60 10.42 7.06
N PHE A 28 9.43 11.60 7.63
CA PHE A 28 10.51 12.59 7.73
C PHE A 28 11.69 12.06 8.56
N GLY A 29 11.43 11.42 9.70
CA GLY A 29 12.47 10.80 10.53
C GLY A 29 13.26 9.72 9.79
N ILE A 30 12.58 8.86 9.03
CA ILE A 30 13.24 7.82 8.21
C ILE A 30 14.11 8.44 7.11
N ILE A 31 13.61 9.48 6.43
CA ILE A 31 14.37 10.19 5.39
C ILE A 31 15.65 10.80 5.98
N LEU A 32 15.55 11.45 7.14
CA LEU A 32 16.73 11.99 7.83
C LEU A 32 17.70 10.89 8.24
N ALA A 33 17.21 9.78 8.77
CA ALA A 33 18.05 8.64 9.15
C ALA A 33 18.83 8.09 7.95
N PHE A 34 18.20 7.94 6.79
CA PHE A 34 18.89 7.53 5.56
C PHE A 34 19.89 8.57 5.09
N LEU A 35 19.55 9.86 5.13
CA LEU A 35 20.44 10.92 4.70
C LEU A 35 21.73 10.97 5.53
N PHE A 36 21.64 10.81 6.86
CA PHE A 36 22.80 10.78 7.74
C PHE A 36 23.57 9.45 7.71
N SER A 37 22.96 8.37 7.19
CA SER A 37 23.60 7.06 7.08
C SER A 37 24.30 6.84 5.75
N MET A 38 24.08 7.70 4.76
CA MET A 38 24.75 7.63 3.46
C MET A 38 26.24 7.97 3.60
N GLN A 39 27.11 7.03 3.24
CA GLN A 39 28.56 7.25 3.24
C GLN A 39 29.06 7.81 1.91
N ASP A 40 28.64 7.22 0.78
CA ASP A 40 29.02 7.66 -0.57
C ASP A 40 27.77 7.97 -1.41
N PHE A 41 27.66 9.23 -1.83
CA PHE A 41 26.51 9.74 -2.56
C PHE A 41 26.48 9.29 -4.03
N GLU A 42 27.63 9.25 -4.70
CA GLU A 42 27.69 8.86 -6.12
C GLU A 42 27.45 7.36 -6.29
N GLU A 43 28.00 6.55 -5.38
CA GLU A 43 27.79 5.10 -5.41
C GLU A 43 26.33 4.73 -5.11
N THR A 44 25.67 5.46 -4.20
CA THR A 44 24.27 5.22 -3.85
C THR A 44 23.31 5.63 -4.97
N LEU A 45 23.58 6.74 -5.67
CA LEU A 45 22.75 7.20 -6.79
C LEU A 45 22.87 6.34 -8.04
N SER A 46 24.06 5.77 -8.27
CA SER A 46 24.32 4.88 -9.40
C SER A 46 23.81 3.45 -9.17
N ALA A 47 23.48 3.10 -7.93
CA ALA A 47 22.94 1.79 -7.59
C ALA A 47 21.51 1.59 -8.13
N PRO A 48 21.16 0.40 -8.65
CA PRO A 48 19.80 0.08 -9.09
C PRO A 48 18.76 0.16 -7.96
N GLN A 49 19.21 -0.02 -6.71
CA GLN A 49 18.35 0.01 -5.53
C GLN A 49 19.05 0.78 -4.39
N PRO A 50 18.95 2.12 -4.36
CA PRO A 50 19.66 2.99 -3.42
C PRO A 50 19.41 2.63 -1.95
N VAL A 51 18.16 2.31 -1.59
CA VAL A 51 17.79 1.95 -0.21
C VAL A 51 18.49 0.66 0.24
N PHE A 52 18.63 -0.33 -0.67
CA PHE A 52 19.33 -1.56 -0.34
C PHE A 52 20.82 -1.32 -0.15
N LYS A 53 21.44 -0.48 -0.99
CA LYS A 53 22.85 -0.10 -0.86
C LYS A 53 23.14 0.55 0.49
N ILE A 54 22.33 1.53 0.90
CA ILE A 54 22.45 2.18 2.22
C ILE A 54 22.37 1.16 3.35
N LEU A 55 21.46 0.19 3.28
CA LEU A 55 21.36 -0.85 4.31
C LEU A 55 22.56 -1.78 4.34
N VAL A 56 23.14 -2.12 3.17
CA VAL A 56 24.36 -2.92 3.09
C VAL A 56 25.55 -2.17 3.68
N ASP A 57 25.67 -0.87 3.40
CA ASP A 57 26.77 -0.05 3.89
C ASP A 57 26.72 0.15 5.42
N VAL A 58 25.53 0.17 6.02
CA VAL A 58 25.33 0.33 7.47
C VAL A 58 25.38 -1.00 8.24
N PHE A 59 24.65 -2.02 7.77
CA PHE A 59 24.44 -3.28 8.51
C PHE A 59 25.24 -4.47 7.96
N GLY A 60 25.96 -4.28 6.86
CA GLY A 60 26.59 -5.37 6.10
C GLY A 60 25.57 -6.18 5.27
N PRO A 61 26.06 -7.12 4.43
CA PRO A 61 25.22 -7.82 3.46
C PRO A 61 24.13 -8.68 4.12
N VAL A 62 24.47 -9.42 5.18
CA VAL A 62 23.51 -10.29 5.89
C VAL A 62 22.44 -9.47 6.61
N GLY A 63 22.85 -8.37 7.26
CA GLY A 63 21.93 -7.48 7.96
C GLY A 63 20.95 -6.79 6.99
N ALA A 64 21.44 -6.34 5.83
CA ALA A 64 20.62 -5.73 4.80
C ALA A 64 19.60 -6.72 4.18
N GLN A 65 20.00 -7.98 3.98
CA GLN A 65 19.08 -9.02 3.50
C GLN A 65 17.94 -9.28 4.50
N ILE A 66 18.26 -9.36 5.79
CA ILE A 66 17.25 -9.53 6.84
C ILE A 66 16.31 -8.32 6.87
N ALA A 67 16.86 -7.10 6.88
CA ALA A 67 16.07 -5.88 6.86
C ALA A 67 15.14 -5.80 5.62
N MET A 68 15.65 -6.15 4.44
CA MET A 68 14.83 -6.19 3.22
C MET A 68 13.73 -7.23 3.27
N SER A 69 14.01 -8.43 3.81
CA SER A 69 12.97 -9.46 3.94
C SER A 69 11.84 -9.01 4.87
N LEU A 70 12.15 -8.32 5.97
CA LEU A 70 11.15 -7.72 6.85
C LEU A 70 10.34 -6.63 6.13
N ILE A 71 11.00 -5.75 5.36
CA ILE A 71 10.32 -4.72 4.57
C ILE A 71 9.34 -5.36 3.58
N ILE A 72 9.75 -6.41 2.86
CA ILE A 72 8.91 -7.14 1.91
C ILE A 72 7.68 -7.73 2.61
N LEU A 73 7.85 -8.33 3.80
CA LEU A 73 6.73 -8.86 4.59
C LEU A 73 5.76 -7.75 5.02
N CYS A 74 6.28 -6.60 5.47
CA CYS A 74 5.47 -5.44 5.82
C CYS A 74 4.66 -4.92 4.62
N VAL A 75 5.28 -4.82 3.45
CA VAL A 75 4.61 -4.38 2.22
C VAL A 75 3.52 -5.37 1.79
N TRP A 76 3.79 -6.68 1.92
CA TRP A 76 2.76 -7.70 1.66
C TRP A 76 1.57 -7.54 2.60
N HIS A 77 1.81 -7.41 3.91
CA HIS A 77 0.73 -7.18 4.87
C HIS A 77 -0.07 -5.91 4.55
N CYS A 78 0.61 -4.82 4.17
CA CYS A 78 -0.04 -3.59 3.72
C CYS A 78 -0.95 -3.84 2.52
N GLY A 79 -0.47 -4.56 1.51
CA GLY A 79 -1.27 -4.95 0.34
C GLY A 79 -2.52 -5.76 0.70
N LEU A 80 -2.39 -6.71 1.64
CA LEU A 80 -3.52 -7.51 2.13
C LEU A 80 -4.59 -6.63 2.81
N PHE A 81 -4.18 -5.69 3.66
CA PHE A 81 -5.10 -4.74 4.30
C PHE A 81 -5.79 -3.85 3.28
N SER A 82 -5.06 -3.37 2.26
CA SER A 82 -5.62 -2.55 1.18
C SER A 82 -6.68 -3.30 0.36
N VAL A 83 -6.42 -4.55 -0.02
CA VAL A 83 -7.41 -5.39 -0.73
C VAL A 83 -8.64 -5.64 0.15
N THR A 84 -8.43 -5.87 1.44
CA THR A 84 -9.53 -6.07 2.41
C THR A 84 -10.38 -4.81 2.58
N SER A 85 -9.77 -3.62 2.58
CA SER A 85 -10.50 -2.35 2.61
C SER A 85 -11.27 -2.10 1.31
N ASN A 86 -10.61 -2.29 0.16
CA ASN A 86 -11.20 -2.04 -1.15
C ASN A 86 -12.39 -2.97 -1.44
N SER A 87 -12.29 -4.25 -1.08
CA SER A 87 -13.39 -5.21 -1.25
C SER A 87 -14.67 -4.80 -0.49
N ARG A 88 -14.53 -4.19 0.68
CA ARG A 88 -15.65 -3.64 1.48
C ARG A 88 -16.27 -2.41 0.82
N MET A 89 -15.46 -1.53 0.23
CA MET A 89 -15.96 -0.38 -0.55
C MET A 89 -16.68 -0.83 -1.82
N MET A 90 -16.12 -1.79 -2.58
CA MET A 90 -16.75 -2.34 -3.78
C MET A 90 -18.06 -3.06 -3.47
N TYR A 91 -18.16 -3.75 -2.33
CA TYR A 91 -19.41 -4.35 -1.88
C TYR A 91 -20.49 -3.29 -1.58
N ALA A 92 -20.13 -2.22 -0.87
CA ALA A 92 -21.06 -1.10 -0.63
C ALA A 92 -21.52 -0.46 -1.95
N PHE A 93 -20.60 -0.28 -2.92
CA PHE A 93 -20.94 0.24 -4.24
C PHE A 93 -21.88 -0.69 -5.03
N ALA A 94 -21.70 -2.01 -4.91
CA ALA A 94 -22.60 -3.00 -5.50
C ALA A 94 -23.99 -3.02 -4.82
N ARG A 95 -24.06 -2.76 -3.51
CA ARG A 95 -25.33 -2.62 -2.76
C ARG A 95 -26.13 -1.43 -3.26
N ASP A 96 -25.44 -0.32 -3.54
CA ASP A 96 -26.02 0.94 -4.00
C ASP A 96 -26.33 0.93 -5.51
N GLY A 97 -26.09 -0.19 -6.20
CA GLY A 97 -26.48 -0.43 -7.59
C GLY A 97 -25.41 -0.08 -8.64
N GLY A 98 -24.20 0.29 -8.23
CA GLY A 98 -23.09 0.64 -9.13
C GLY A 98 -22.40 -0.55 -9.80
N LEU A 99 -22.63 -1.78 -9.32
CA LEU A 99 -22.14 -3.03 -9.90
C LEU A 99 -23.27 -4.06 -9.95
N PRO A 100 -23.17 -5.11 -10.79
CA PRO A 100 -24.17 -6.18 -10.87
C PRO A 100 -24.44 -6.80 -9.48
N ARG A 101 -25.53 -6.36 -8.84
CA ARG A 101 -25.85 -6.65 -7.44
C ARG A 101 -26.04 -8.15 -7.16
N LYS A 102 -26.44 -8.93 -8.17
CA LYS A 102 -26.59 -10.39 -8.06
C LYS A 102 -25.27 -11.14 -7.84
N ILE A 103 -24.13 -10.56 -8.26
CA ILE A 103 -22.82 -11.22 -8.23
C ILE A 103 -21.91 -10.56 -7.18
N PHE A 104 -21.87 -9.23 -7.14
CA PHE A 104 -20.95 -8.47 -6.28
C PHE A 104 -21.59 -7.90 -5.01
N GLY A 105 -22.92 -7.93 -4.92
CA GLY A 105 -23.68 -7.49 -3.74
C GLY A 105 -24.04 -8.63 -2.78
N VAL A 106 -23.38 -9.79 -2.89
CA VAL A 106 -23.65 -10.97 -2.06
C VAL A 106 -22.44 -11.24 -1.17
N VAL A 107 -22.67 -11.35 0.13
CA VAL A 107 -21.66 -11.77 1.12
C VAL A 107 -21.73 -13.28 1.25
N ASP A 108 -20.58 -13.95 1.23
CA ASP A 108 -20.52 -15.39 1.45
C ASP A 108 -20.78 -15.70 2.93
N ARG A 109 -21.75 -16.59 3.20
CA ARG A 109 -22.25 -16.90 4.54
C ARG A 109 -21.30 -17.77 5.36
N ARG A 110 -20.25 -18.34 4.75
CA ARG A 110 -19.25 -19.16 5.43
C ARG A 110 -18.07 -18.34 5.95
N PHE A 111 -17.75 -17.24 5.29
CA PHE A 111 -16.59 -16.40 5.60
C PHE A 111 -16.97 -14.97 6.02
N ASP A 112 -18.27 -14.65 6.02
CA ASP A 112 -18.83 -13.30 6.25
C ASP A 112 -18.11 -12.21 5.44
N CYS A 113 -17.55 -12.58 4.29
CA CYS A 113 -16.74 -11.73 3.42
C CYS A 113 -17.25 -11.81 1.97
N PRO A 114 -17.25 -10.69 1.22
CA PRO A 114 -17.65 -10.67 -0.19
C PRO A 114 -16.51 -11.18 -1.10
N ILE A 115 -16.36 -12.50 -1.22
CA ILE A 115 -15.27 -13.14 -1.99
C ILE A 115 -15.24 -12.69 -3.46
N ASN A 116 -16.40 -12.47 -4.06
CA ASN A 116 -16.50 -12.03 -5.46
C ASN A 116 -15.92 -10.62 -5.69
N THR A 117 -16.08 -9.70 -4.72
CA THR A 117 -15.49 -8.36 -4.82
C THR A 117 -13.99 -8.37 -4.55
N VAL A 118 -13.51 -9.28 -3.69
CA VAL A 118 -12.07 -9.51 -3.49
C VAL A 118 -11.41 -9.94 -4.80
N TRP A 119 -11.95 -10.96 -5.48
CA TRP A 119 -11.42 -11.40 -6.77
C TRP A 119 -11.49 -10.31 -7.84
N LEU A 120 -12.57 -9.53 -7.89
CA LEU A 120 -12.67 -8.39 -8.79
C LEU A 120 -11.55 -7.36 -8.52
N SER A 121 -11.29 -7.05 -7.24
CA SER A 121 -10.21 -6.14 -6.84
C SER A 121 -8.84 -6.68 -7.25
N VAL A 122 -8.59 -7.97 -7.06
CA VAL A 122 -7.30 -8.61 -7.41
C VAL A 122 -7.10 -8.63 -8.92
N VAL A 123 -8.13 -8.99 -9.69
CA VAL A 123 -8.07 -9.00 -11.16
C VAL A 123 -7.83 -7.59 -11.71
N LEU A 124 -8.52 -6.58 -11.18
CA LEU A 124 -8.31 -5.18 -11.59
C LEU A 124 -6.90 -4.70 -11.24
N ALA A 125 -6.40 -5.01 -10.04
CA ALA A 125 -5.04 -4.68 -9.64
C ALA A 125 -4.00 -5.37 -10.55
N PHE A 126 -4.24 -6.63 -10.91
CA PHE A 126 -3.38 -7.38 -11.83
C PHE A 126 -3.37 -6.75 -13.23
N LEU A 127 -4.55 -6.42 -13.76
CA LEU A 127 -4.67 -5.75 -15.07
C LEU A 127 -3.96 -4.40 -15.10
N LEU A 128 -4.05 -3.62 -14.01
CA LEU A 128 -3.32 -2.36 -13.86
C LEU A 128 -1.82 -2.53 -13.68
N ALA A 129 -1.38 -3.68 -13.16
CA ALA A 129 0.04 -4.01 -13.04
C ALA A 129 0.66 -4.50 -14.36
N LEU A 130 -0.12 -5.07 -15.29
CA LEU A 130 0.41 -5.61 -16.56
C LEU A 130 1.26 -4.60 -17.37
N PRO A 131 0.87 -3.32 -17.54
CA PRO A 131 1.68 -2.34 -18.25
C PRO A 131 3.08 -2.11 -17.64
N SER A 132 3.24 -2.37 -16.34
CA SER A 132 4.52 -2.17 -15.65
C SER A 132 5.59 -3.20 -16.04
N LEU A 133 5.21 -4.34 -16.64
CA LEU A 133 6.15 -5.37 -17.09
C LEU A 133 6.96 -4.95 -18.33
N GLY A 134 6.43 -4.03 -19.14
CA GLY A 134 7.05 -3.61 -20.40
C GLY A 134 7.65 -2.20 -20.37
N SER A 135 7.31 -1.37 -19.38
CA SER A 135 7.75 0.03 -19.32
C SER A 135 8.00 0.49 -17.88
N SER A 136 9.22 0.97 -17.62
CA SER A 136 9.59 1.62 -16.36
C SER A 136 8.78 2.90 -16.12
N VAL A 137 8.40 3.62 -17.18
CA VAL A 137 7.54 4.81 -17.08
C VAL A 137 6.15 4.44 -16.58
N ALA A 138 5.59 3.33 -17.07
CA ALA A 138 4.29 2.85 -16.62
C ALA A 138 4.33 2.41 -15.15
N PHE A 139 5.43 1.76 -14.73
CA PHE A 139 5.66 1.41 -13.33
C PHE A 139 5.71 2.66 -12.44
N THR A 140 6.57 3.64 -12.77
CA THR A 140 6.69 4.87 -11.98
C THR A 140 5.37 5.63 -11.94
N ALA A 141 4.67 5.79 -13.07
CA ALA A 141 3.37 6.45 -13.11
C ALA A 141 2.33 5.75 -12.22
N ALA A 142 2.23 4.41 -12.28
CA ALA A 142 1.32 3.65 -11.43
C ALA A 142 1.64 3.84 -9.94
N THR A 143 2.92 3.76 -9.56
CA THR A 143 3.34 3.96 -8.16
C THR A 143 3.09 5.39 -7.68
N SER A 144 3.32 6.42 -8.51
CA SER A 144 3.06 7.81 -8.15
C SER A 144 1.57 8.09 -7.94
N ILE A 145 0.70 7.52 -8.78
CA ILE A 145 -0.76 7.65 -8.58
C ILE A 145 -1.17 6.98 -7.27
N ALA A 146 -0.61 5.79 -6.98
CA ALA A 146 -0.91 5.07 -5.76
C ALA A 146 -0.39 5.76 -4.49
N THR A 147 0.69 6.56 -4.56
CA THR A 147 1.25 7.25 -3.38
C THR A 147 0.71 8.66 -3.19
N ILE A 148 0.38 9.37 -4.27
CA ILE A 148 -0.12 10.76 -4.21
C ILE A 148 -1.66 10.80 -4.18
N GLY A 149 -2.31 9.85 -4.85
CA GLY A 149 -3.77 9.84 -5.02
C GLY A 149 -4.55 9.15 -3.90
N LEU A 150 -3.87 8.59 -2.89
CA LEU A 150 -4.42 7.77 -1.81
C LEU A 150 -4.35 8.55 -0.48
#